data_AF-E9GPE3-F1
#
_entry.id   AF-E9GPE3-F1
#
_cell.length_a   1.000
_cell.length_b   1.000
_cell.length_c   1.000
_cell.angle_alpha   90.00
_cell.angle_beta   90.00
_cell.angle_gamma   90.00
#
_symmetry.space_group_name_H-M   'P 1'
#
loop_
_entity.id
_entity.type
_entity.pdbx_description
1 polymer ?
#
loop_
_entity_poly.entity_id
_entity_poly.type
_entity_poly.pdbx_seq_one_letter_code
_entity_poly.pdbx_strand_id
1 'polypeptide(L)'
;MPKETKTKAKLNREYISEFGSEVFQTDGSVLRCIPCDSPVQTNQRSQVTQHLATKMHAKNIEIKQKRVQQLFITASFENQGKLSQRSLEMCAAFNAADIPLSKLANPVFRAWLERETNHSVPHESTLRKQYLNIVYENTMSVIRETVKNRKIWMSIDETIDATGRKVANVIVGILLPDRPGEKFLLTSEELLKCDAESIARLFHDSLKLLGNDFNSDSVLLLVTDGVAYMVKAGKALKLIFRKMIHVTCTAHGQHRVAETVRSCYPNIDGLIANGKKIFRKCPARVQIFEDAADSCGREIALPPKPCTTRWGTWLEAVRYYTINLPFFAEVVNHLDETDAASIKACQKVLEEYDDLEADLIYLDSNFVGLKFSIKTLEKDGLPLIDALKCIDESKDNLPFGIPGSAARKIFSKMSYVLEKNEGLKTLRAVSTVLTADNTEDRVAARALIKEPLSSEELTYFKFAPTTSCSVERSFSVYKTLLNPNRQSFEFHNMRKVFVARCNAQVIFALRQAA
;
A
#
# COMPACT_ATOMS: atom_id res chain seq x y z
N MET A 1 7.53 -70.10 11.77
CA MET A 1 8.41 -69.58 10.70
C MET A 1 8.95 -68.22 11.14
N PRO A 2 10.27 -68.02 11.28
CA PRO A 2 10.82 -66.72 11.63
C PRO A 2 10.65 -65.75 10.44
N LYS A 3 10.18 -64.52 10.69
CA LYS A 3 10.18 -63.46 9.67
C LYS A 3 11.62 -63.14 9.31
N GLU A 4 12.04 -63.47 8.09
CA GLU A 4 13.32 -63.01 7.54
C GLU A 4 13.40 -61.47 7.65
N THR A 5 14.39 -60.98 8.37
CA THR A 5 14.62 -59.55 8.53
C THR A 5 15.19 -59.02 7.21
N LYS A 6 14.37 -58.33 6.41
CA LYS A 6 14.82 -57.74 5.16
C LYS A 6 15.99 -56.79 5.41
N THR A 7 17.05 -56.90 4.62
CA THR A 7 18.15 -55.94 4.66
C THR A 7 17.66 -54.55 4.26
N LYS A 8 18.17 -53.50 4.91
CA LYS A 8 17.75 -52.10 4.68
C LYS A 8 17.88 -51.67 3.22
N ALA A 9 18.90 -52.18 2.51
CA ALA A 9 19.08 -51.96 1.08
C ALA A 9 17.95 -52.57 0.23
N LYS A 10 17.44 -53.75 0.59
CA LYS A 10 16.32 -54.41 -0.09
C LYS A 10 15.02 -53.62 0.15
N LEU A 11 14.81 -53.13 1.37
CA LEU A 11 13.64 -52.33 1.73
C LEU A 11 13.60 -50.97 1.01
N ASN A 12 14.74 -50.28 0.89
CA ASN A 12 14.82 -49.02 0.13
C ASN A 12 14.49 -49.25 -1.37
N ARG A 13 14.96 -50.35 -1.97
CA ARG A 13 14.64 -50.69 -3.36
C ARG A 13 13.15 -51.02 -3.55
N GLU A 14 12.53 -51.70 -2.58
CA GLU A 14 11.09 -51.96 -2.58
C GLU A 14 10.29 -50.64 -2.56
N TYR A 15 10.69 -49.65 -1.75
CA TYR A 15 10.02 -48.34 -1.73
C TYR A 15 10.21 -47.53 -3.01
N ILE A 16 11.36 -47.63 -3.69
CA ILE A 16 11.55 -47.00 -5.01
C ILE A 16 10.64 -47.67 -6.06
N SER A 17 10.49 -48.99 -6.00
CA SER A 17 9.58 -49.71 -6.89
C SER A 17 8.10 -49.40 -6.59
N GLU A 18 7.76 -49.14 -5.33
CA GLU A 18 6.39 -48.86 -4.90
C GLU A 18 5.96 -47.41 -5.20
N PHE A 19 6.82 -46.44 -4.91
CA PHE A 19 6.49 -45.01 -4.96
C PHE A 19 7.11 -44.27 -6.14
N GLY A 20 7.91 -44.94 -6.96
CA GLY A 20 8.50 -44.38 -8.18
C GLY A 20 9.92 -43.83 -8.02
N SER A 21 10.73 -44.04 -9.05
CA SER A 21 12.11 -43.54 -9.16
C SER A 21 12.21 -42.02 -9.32
N GLU A 22 11.10 -41.39 -9.67
CA GLU A 22 10.92 -39.94 -9.77
C GLU A 22 10.69 -39.28 -8.40
N VAL A 23 10.31 -40.07 -7.40
CA VAL A 23 10.03 -39.61 -6.03
C VAL A 23 11.18 -39.91 -5.08
N PHE A 24 11.82 -41.08 -5.21
CA PHE A 24 12.89 -41.53 -4.31
C PHE A 24 14.14 -42.03 -5.04
N GLN A 25 15.30 -41.78 -4.43
CA GLN A 25 16.59 -42.34 -4.81
C GLN A 25 17.28 -42.95 -3.59
N THR A 26 18.22 -43.88 -3.80
CA THR A 26 18.98 -44.50 -2.71
C THR A 26 20.41 -44.81 -3.10
N ASP A 27 21.34 -44.69 -2.15
CA ASP A 27 22.72 -45.17 -2.23
C ASP A 27 22.89 -46.58 -1.63
N GLY A 28 21.78 -47.24 -1.25
CA GLY A 28 21.75 -48.54 -0.58
C GLY A 28 21.66 -48.45 0.94
N SER A 29 22.00 -47.31 1.55
CA SER A 29 21.97 -47.10 2.99
C SER A 29 20.82 -46.16 3.44
N VAL A 30 20.52 -45.14 2.63
CA VAL A 30 19.51 -44.11 2.89
C VAL A 30 18.53 -44.01 1.72
N LEU A 31 17.23 -43.91 2.01
CA LEU A 31 16.22 -43.52 1.03
C LEU A 31 16.09 -42.00 1.07
N ARG A 32 16.43 -41.31 -0.02
CA ARG A 32 16.34 -39.84 -0.13
C ARG A 32 15.16 -39.47 -1.01
N CYS A 33 14.32 -38.57 -0.53
CA CYS A 33 13.24 -38.00 -1.32
C CYS A 33 13.80 -36.97 -2.30
N ILE A 34 13.53 -37.15 -3.59
CA ILE A 34 14.03 -36.28 -4.66
C ILE A 34 13.35 -34.89 -4.61
N PRO A 35 12.02 -34.76 -4.41
CA PRO A 35 11.39 -33.45 -4.18
C PRO A 35 11.90 -32.70 -2.94
N CYS A 36 12.12 -33.38 -1.81
CA CYS A 36 12.44 -32.75 -0.53
C CYS A 36 13.94 -32.62 -0.23
N ASP A 37 14.78 -33.26 -1.04
CA ASP A 37 16.22 -33.41 -0.85
C ASP A 37 16.63 -33.85 0.57
N SER A 38 15.79 -34.66 1.21
CA SER A 38 15.95 -35.07 2.61
C SER A 38 15.88 -36.58 2.77
N PRO A 39 16.60 -37.15 3.76
CA PRO A 39 16.51 -38.57 4.08
C PRO A 39 15.13 -38.90 4.67
N VAL A 40 14.57 -40.03 4.26
CA VAL A 40 13.28 -40.55 4.75
C VAL A 40 13.53 -41.82 5.56
N GLN A 41 12.90 -41.90 6.73
CA GLN A 41 12.99 -43.11 7.54
C GLN A 41 12.23 -44.26 6.88
N THR A 42 12.86 -45.42 6.81
CA THR A 42 12.35 -46.60 6.11
C THR A 42 12.01 -47.76 7.05
N ASN A 43 12.01 -47.53 8.37
CA ASN A 43 11.77 -48.61 9.35
C ASN A 43 10.34 -49.17 9.24
N GLN A 44 9.38 -48.33 8.84
CA GLN A 44 8.01 -48.74 8.56
C GLN A 44 7.47 -47.99 7.33
N ARG A 45 6.63 -48.67 6.54
CA ARG A 45 5.96 -48.08 5.37
C ARG A 45 5.18 -46.82 5.72
N SER A 46 4.56 -46.78 6.90
CA SER A 46 3.83 -45.63 7.43
C SER A 46 4.68 -44.35 7.47
N GLN A 47 5.99 -44.45 7.73
CA GLN A 47 6.90 -43.30 7.77
C GLN A 47 7.13 -42.71 6.36
N VAL A 48 7.24 -43.57 5.36
CA VAL A 48 7.38 -43.16 3.95
C VAL A 48 6.08 -42.52 3.46
N THR A 49 4.94 -43.14 3.74
CA THR A 49 3.63 -42.57 3.39
C THR A 49 3.35 -41.26 4.13
N GLN A 50 3.75 -41.13 5.39
CA GLN A 50 3.62 -39.90 6.16
C GLN A 50 4.48 -38.77 5.57
N HIS A 51 5.71 -39.06 5.13
CA HIS A 51 6.56 -38.10 4.43
C HIS A 51 5.88 -37.58 3.15
N LEU A 52 5.35 -38.48 2.32
CA LEU A 52 4.65 -38.13 1.08
C LEU A 52 3.40 -37.28 1.34
N ALA A 53 2.70 -37.54 2.45
CA ALA A 53 1.53 -36.77 2.87
C ALA A 53 1.88 -35.41 3.52
N THR A 54 3.16 -35.08 3.72
CA THR A 54 3.52 -33.79 4.31
C THR A 54 3.19 -32.62 3.38
N LYS A 55 2.72 -31.51 3.96
CA LYS A 55 2.53 -30.24 3.24
C LYS A 55 3.81 -29.76 2.53
N MET A 56 4.98 -30.05 3.12
CA MET A 56 6.30 -29.74 2.54
C MET A 56 6.53 -30.51 1.25
N HIS A 57 6.28 -31.82 1.25
CA HIS A 57 6.47 -32.67 0.08
C HIS A 57 5.53 -32.29 -1.07
N ALA A 58 4.23 -32.12 -0.77
CA ALA A 58 3.25 -31.65 -1.75
C ALA A 58 3.67 -30.31 -2.39
N LYS A 59 4.11 -29.35 -1.57
CA LYS A 59 4.62 -28.06 -2.04
C LYS A 59 5.88 -28.21 -2.91
N ASN A 60 6.80 -29.10 -2.56
CA ASN A 60 8.02 -29.33 -3.34
C ASN A 60 7.74 -30.02 -4.69
N ILE A 61 6.73 -30.88 -4.76
CA ILE A 61 6.23 -31.41 -6.03
C ILE A 61 5.65 -30.30 -6.90
N GLU A 62 4.77 -29.46 -6.35
CA GLU A 62 4.19 -28.32 -7.07
C GLU A 62 5.28 -27.36 -7.59
N ILE A 63 6.31 -27.07 -6.79
CA ILE A 63 7.45 -26.23 -7.20
C ILE A 63 8.19 -26.87 -8.38
N LYS A 64 8.44 -28.18 -8.35
CA LYS A 64 9.12 -28.88 -9.46
C LYS A 64 8.27 -28.91 -10.74
N GLN A 65 6.96 -29.09 -10.62
CA GLN A 65 6.04 -29.07 -11.76
C GLN A 65 5.93 -27.66 -12.37
N LYS A 66 5.81 -26.61 -11.54
CA LYS A 66 5.79 -25.21 -11.98
C LYS A 66 7.10 -24.75 -12.63
N ARG A 67 8.24 -25.35 -12.25
CA ARG A 67 9.56 -25.11 -12.87
C ARG A 67 9.60 -25.45 -14.37
N VAL A 68 8.70 -26.30 -14.86
CA VAL A 68 8.58 -26.69 -16.27
C VAL A 68 7.70 -25.72 -17.07
N GLN A 69 6.80 -24.98 -16.42
CA GLN A 69 5.85 -24.07 -17.08
C GLN A 69 6.28 -22.58 -17.11
N GLN A 70 7.36 -22.20 -16.41
CA GLN A 70 7.75 -20.78 -16.25
C GLN A 70 8.59 -20.24 -17.43
N LEU A 71 8.15 -20.47 -18.67
CA LEU A 71 8.88 -20.16 -19.92
C LEU A 71 8.34 -18.94 -20.70
N PHE A 72 7.83 -17.91 -20.02
CA PHE A 72 7.30 -16.71 -20.70
C PHE A 72 7.90 -15.39 -20.16
N ILE A 73 9.21 -15.22 -20.36
CA ILE A 73 9.90 -13.90 -20.36
C ILE A 73 10.44 -13.58 -21.78
N THR A 74 10.06 -14.38 -22.78
CA THR A 74 10.83 -14.56 -24.01
C THR A 74 10.67 -13.46 -25.06
N ALA A 75 9.64 -12.62 -25.01
CA ALA A 75 9.35 -11.71 -26.13
C ALA A 75 10.37 -10.56 -26.31
N SER A 76 11.19 -10.22 -25.31
CA SER A 76 12.18 -9.12 -25.42
C SER A 76 13.64 -9.59 -25.31
N PHE A 77 13.87 -10.88 -25.05
CA PHE A 77 15.21 -11.42 -24.81
C PHE A 77 15.90 -11.92 -26.09
N GLU A 78 15.13 -12.21 -27.13
CA GLU A 78 15.62 -12.79 -28.40
C GLU A 78 16.60 -11.87 -29.16
N ASN A 79 16.59 -10.56 -28.90
CA ASN A 79 17.47 -9.60 -29.59
C ASN A 79 18.84 -9.34 -28.92
N GLN A 80 19.16 -10.00 -27.79
CA GLN A 80 20.45 -9.82 -27.10
C GLN A 80 21.09 -11.16 -26.72
N GLY A 81 21.55 -11.92 -27.73
CA GLY A 81 22.11 -13.28 -27.62
C GLY A 81 23.34 -13.50 -26.72
N LYS A 82 23.64 -12.58 -25.78
CA LYS A 82 24.71 -12.70 -24.77
C LYS A 82 24.23 -12.70 -23.32
N LEU A 83 22.97 -12.38 -23.04
CA LEU A 83 22.46 -12.29 -21.67
C LEU A 83 21.83 -13.61 -21.22
N SER A 84 21.86 -13.86 -19.91
CA SER A 84 21.31 -15.09 -19.31
C SER A 84 19.90 -14.83 -18.80
N GLN A 85 18.94 -15.63 -19.27
CA GLN A 85 17.54 -15.58 -18.82
C GLN A 85 17.42 -15.76 -17.30
N ARG A 86 18.21 -16.67 -16.71
CA ARG A 86 18.26 -16.88 -15.25
C ARG A 86 18.82 -15.67 -14.51
N SER A 87 19.79 -14.97 -15.09
CA SER A 87 20.33 -13.74 -14.49
C SER A 87 19.31 -12.60 -14.53
N LEU A 88 18.48 -12.54 -15.58
CA LEU A 88 17.36 -11.61 -15.65
C LEU A 88 16.31 -11.89 -14.57
N GLU A 89 15.90 -13.16 -14.42
CA GLU A 89 14.97 -13.60 -13.37
C GLU A 89 15.51 -13.31 -11.97
N MET A 90 16.80 -13.58 -11.72
CA MET A 90 17.46 -13.23 -10.48
C MET A 90 17.44 -11.71 -10.24
N CYS A 91 17.79 -10.90 -11.25
CA CYS A 91 17.75 -9.44 -11.13
C CYS A 91 16.33 -8.94 -10.79
N ALA A 92 15.31 -9.49 -11.45
CA ALA A 92 13.90 -9.16 -11.20
C ALA A 92 13.49 -9.55 -9.77
N ALA A 93 13.86 -10.74 -9.30
CA ALA A 93 13.55 -11.23 -7.96
C ALA A 93 14.21 -10.37 -6.87
N PHE A 94 15.49 -10.02 -7.02
CA PHE A 94 16.20 -9.14 -6.09
C PHE A 94 15.55 -7.76 -6.02
N ASN A 95 15.21 -7.19 -7.19
CA ASN A 95 14.54 -5.90 -7.25
C ASN A 95 13.15 -5.93 -6.60
N ALA A 96 12.34 -6.96 -6.90
CA ALA A 96 11.01 -7.15 -6.33
C ALA A 96 11.04 -7.32 -4.81
N ALA A 97 12.05 -7.99 -4.28
CA ALA A 97 12.22 -8.26 -2.84
C ALA A 97 12.96 -7.15 -2.07
N ASP A 98 13.29 -6.02 -2.71
CA ASP A 98 14.11 -4.94 -2.12
C ASP A 98 15.50 -5.37 -1.64
N ILE A 99 16.05 -6.42 -2.25
CA ILE A 99 17.39 -6.89 -1.93
C ILE A 99 18.36 -6.09 -2.81
N PRO A 100 19.26 -5.28 -2.22
CA PRO A 100 20.17 -4.49 -3.04
C PRO A 100 21.14 -5.43 -3.75
N LEU A 101 21.36 -5.17 -5.04
CA LEU A 101 22.24 -6.00 -5.89
C LEU A 101 23.67 -6.09 -5.34
N SER A 102 24.12 -5.10 -4.56
CA SER A 102 25.40 -5.12 -3.86
C SER A 102 25.56 -6.27 -2.86
N LYS A 103 24.46 -6.90 -2.42
CA LYS A 103 24.55 -8.12 -1.61
C LYS A 103 25.20 -9.28 -2.37
N LEU A 104 25.12 -9.30 -3.70
CA LEU A 104 25.76 -10.31 -4.55
C LEU A 104 27.30 -10.13 -4.65
N ALA A 105 27.84 -9.00 -4.17
CA ALA A 105 29.28 -8.81 -4.05
C ALA A 105 29.87 -9.50 -2.79
N ASN A 106 29.03 -9.93 -1.84
CA ASN A 106 29.50 -10.69 -0.69
C ASN A 106 29.97 -12.09 -1.15
N PRO A 107 31.24 -12.48 -0.92
CA PRO A 107 31.79 -13.71 -1.46
C PRO A 107 31.14 -14.97 -0.88
N VAL A 108 30.72 -14.95 0.39
CA VAL A 108 30.07 -16.09 1.04
C VAL A 108 28.68 -16.31 0.45
N PHE A 109 27.88 -15.25 0.34
CA PHE A 109 26.54 -15.33 -0.24
C PHE A 109 26.58 -15.71 -1.72
N ARG A 110 27.53 -15.12 -2.46
CA ARG A 110 27.74 -15.43 -3.87
C ARG A 110 28.13 -16.89 -4.08
N ALA A 111 29.12 -17.40 -3.36
CA ALA A 111 29.56 -18.79 -3.48
C ALA A 111 28.43 -19.78 -3.12
N TRP A 112 27.65 -19.47 -2.08
CA TRP A 112 26.45 -20.24 -1.75
C TRP A 112 25.45 -20.23 -2.91
N LEU A 113 25.10 -19.05 -3.43
CA LEU A 113 24.10 -18.92 -4.50
C LEU A 113 24.53 -19.62 -5.80
N GLU A 114 25.81 -19.48 -6.19
CA GLU A 114 26.37 -20.14 -7.36
C GLU A 114 26.33 -21.67 -7.20
N ARG A 115 26.62 -22.19 -6.01
CA ARG A 115 26.52 -23.62 -5.70
C ARG A 115 25.09 -24.13 -5.75
N GLU A 116 24.15 -23.46 -5.09
CA GLU A 116 22.75 -23.92 -5.03
C GLU A 116 22.03 -23.80 -6.39
N THR A 117 22.45 -22.87 -7.24
CA THR A 117 21.84 -22.66 -8.57
C THR A 117 22.60 -23.35 -9.70
N ASN A 118 23.83 -23.84 -9.45
CA ASN A 118 24.78 -24.33 -10.44
C ASN A 118 25.01 -23.33 -11.59
N HIS A 119 24.98 -22.02 -11.30
CA HIS A 119 25.08 -20.94 -12.28
C HIS A 119 25.98 -19.83 -11.75
N SER A 120 26.84 -19.27 -12.62
CA SER A 120 27.64 -18.09 -12.27
C SER A 120 26.74 -16.87 -12.05
N VAL A 121 26.98 -16.14 -10.98
CA VAL A 121 26.23 -14.92 -10.65
C VAL A 121 26.90 -13.72 -11.36
N PRO A 122 26.22 -12.91 -12.19
CA PRO A 122 26.87 -11.74 -12.77
C PRO A 122 27.31 -10.74 -11.70
N HIS A 123 28.34 -9.94 -12.00
CA HIS A 123 28.74 -8.86 -11.10
C HIS A 123 27.61 -7.83 -10.96
N GLU A 124 27.52 -7.16 -9.80
CA GLU A 124 26.47 -6.16 -9.53
C GLU A 124 26.38 -5.10 -10.63
N SER A 125 27.53 -4.61 -11.11
CA SER A 125 27.58 -3.61 -12.18
C SER A 125 26.90 -4.08 -13.46
N THR A 126 27.04 -5.37 -13.81
CA THR A 126 26.39 -5.99 -14.96
C THR A 126 24.87 -6.05 -14.76
N LEU A 127 24.43 -6.50 -13.58
CA LEU A 127 23.00 -6.56 -13.23
C LEU A 127 22.35 -5.17 -13.30
N ARG A 128 23.02 -4.15 -12.74
CA ARG A 128 22.52 -2.77 -12.72
C ARG A 128 22.48 -2.14 -14.12
N LYS A 129 23.52 -2.31 -14.93
CA LYS A 129 23.64 -1.63 -16.23
C LYS A 129 22.86 -2.30 -17.36
N GLN A 130 22.79 -3.63 -17.36
CA GLN A 130 22.20 -4.39 -18.46
C GLN A 130 20.84 -4.96 -18.08
N TYR A 131 20.77 -5.75 -17.01
CA TYR A 131 19.57 -6.52 -16.68
C TYR A 131 18.44 -5.66 -16.12
N LEU A 132 18.74 -4.69 -15.25
CA LEU A 132 17.71 -3.85 -14.64
C LEU A 132 16.93 -3.03 -15.68
N ASN A 133 17.58 -2.57 -16.74
CA ASN A 133 16.89 -1.88 -17.83
C ASN A 133 15.89 -2.83 -18.52
N ILE A 134 16.29 -4.07 -18.77
CA ILE A 134 15.41 -5.09 -19.36
C ILE A 134 14.25 -5.41 -18.42
N VAL A 135 14.49 -5.53 -17.11
CA VAL A 135 13.40 -5.73 -16.12
C VAL A 135 12.40 -4.57 -16.18
N TYR A 136 12.89 -3.34 -16.26
CA TYR A 136 12.04 -2.15 -16.41
C TYR A 136 11.26 -2.16 -17.72
N GLU A 137 11.91 -2.40 -18.87
CA GLU A 137 11.21 -2.43 -20.17
C GLU A 137 10.17 -3.56 -20.23
N ASN A 138 10.48 -4.74 -19.68
CA ASN A 138 9.52 -5.84 -19.55
C ASN A 138 8.32 -5.44 -18.66
N THR A 139 8.58 -4.71 -17.57
CA THR A 139 7.53 -4.16 -16.70
C THR A 139 6.63 -3.22 -17.49
N MET A 140 7.23 -2.25 -18.21
CA MET A 140 6.51 -1.29 -19.03
C MET A 140 5.72 -1.96 -20.15
N SER A 141 6.27 -2.99 -20.79
CA SER A 141 5.58 -3.77 -21.82
C SER A 141 4.33 -4.45 -21.26
N VAL A 142 4.40 -5.05 -20.07
CA VAL A 142 3.23 -5.66 -19.43
C VAL A 142 2.19 -4.60 -19.08
N ILE A 143 2.60 -3.44 -18.56
CA ILE A 143 1.69 -2.33 -18.25
C ILE A 143 0.96 -1.89 -19.53
N ARG A 144 1.70 -1.60 -20.60
CA ARG A 144 1.15 -1.17 -21.90
C ARG A 144 0.14 -2.16 -22.44
N GLU A 145 0.47 -3.45 -22.47
CA GLU A 145 -0.44 -4.50 -22.95
C GLU A 145 -1.69 -4.61 -22.07
N THR A 146 -1.51 -4.50 -20.76
CA THR A 146 -2.62 -4.62 -19.80
C THR A 146 -3.60 -3.44 -19.90
N VAL A 147 -3.12 -2.23 -20.20
CA VAL A 147 -3.99 -1.04 -20.35
C VAL A 147 -4.53 -0.85 -21.77
N LYS A 148 -3.95 -1.52 -22.77
CA LYS A 148 -4.30 -1.35 -24.18
C LYS A 148 -5.78 -1.56 -24.41
N ASN A 149 -6.42 -0.63 -25.12
CA ASN A 149 -7.85 -0.63 -25.43
C ASN A 149 -8.79 -0.69 -24.21
N ARG A 150 -8.31 -0.38 -23.00
CA ARG A 150 -9.13 -0.32 -21.78
C ARG A 150 -9.36 1.12 -21.34
N LYS A 151 -10.46 1.34 -20.61
CA LYS A 151 -10.73 2.60 -19.92
C LYS A 151 -9.89 2.68 -18.66
N ILE A 152 -9.28 3.84 -18.42
CA ILE A 152 -8.34 4.03 -17.33
C ILE A 152 -8.69 5.23 -16.46
N TRP A 153 -8.19 5.18 -15.23
CA TRP A 153 -8.05 6.32 -14.35
C TRP A 153 -6.57 6.58 -14.08
N MET A 154 -6.23 7.84 -13.79
CA MET A 154 -4.88 8.24 -13.40
C MET A 154 -4.92 8.96 -12.06
N SER A 155 -3.81 8.87 -11.31
CA SER A 155 -3.64 9.67 -10.10
C SER A 155 -2.21 10.17 -9.99
N ILE A 156 -2.07 11.43 -9.61
CA ILE A 156 -0.79 12.13 -9.48
C ILE A 156 -0.77 12.78 -8.11
N ASP A 157 0.34 12.60 -7.44
CA ASP A 157 0.65 13.25 -6.16
C ASP A 157 2.15 13.51 -6.09
N GLU A 158 2.55 14.46 -5.26
CA GLU A 158 3.96 14.79 -5.04
C GLU A 158 4.39 14.60 -3.59
N THR A 159 5.70 14.46 -3.41
CA THR A 159 6.33 14.48 -2.10
C THR A 159 7.72 15.10 -2.19
N ILE A 160 8.33 15.32 -1.04
CA ILE A 160 9.75 15.67 -0.93
C ILE A 160 10.47 14.46 -0.37
N ASP A 161 11.52 14.01 -1.06
CA ASP A 161 12.29 12.86 -0.63
C ASP A 161 13.37 13.19 0.40
N ALA A 162 14.06 12.16 0.90
CA ALA A 162 15.10 12.30 1.92
C ALA A 162 16.33 13.12 1.47
N THR A 163 16.48 13.36 0.16
CA THR A 163 17.55 14.17 -0.44
C THR A 163 17.09 15.59 -0.79
N GLY A 164 15.82 15.93 -0.52
CA GLY A 164 15.23 17.24 -0.82
C GLY A 164 14.68 17.36 -2.25
N ARG A 165 14.66 16.29 -3.05
CA ARG A 165 14.08 16.31 -4.39
C ARG A 165 12.56 16.35 -4.28
N LYS A 166 11.92 17.17 -5.11
CA LYS A 166 10.47 17.13 -5.29
C LYS A 166 10.18 16.03 -6.29
N VAL A 167 9.38 15.06 -5.89
CA VAL A 167 9.13 13.86 -6.69
C VAL A 167 7.64 13.67 -6.84
N ALA A 168 7.19 13.44 -8.07
CA ALA A 168 5.80 13.12 -8.36
C ALA A 168 5.68 11.69 -8.88
N ASN A 169 4.73 10.96 -8.32
CA ASN A 169 4.41 9.61 -8.74
C ASN A 169 3.10 9.61 -9.52
N VAL A 170 3.07 8.82 -10.59
CA VAL A 170 1.90 8.68 -11.44
C VAL A 170 1.43 7.24 -11.39
N ILE A 171 0.22 7.03 -10.88
CA ILE A 171 -0.48 5.74 -10.92
C ILE A 171 -1.44 5.74 -12.11
N VAL A 172 -1.46 4.63 -12.84
CA VAL A 172 -2.52 4.30 -13.81
C VAL A 172 -3.28 3.10 -13.29
N GLY A 173 -4.61 3.12 -13.39
CA GLY A 173 -5.44 1.97 -13.06
C GLY A 173 -6.53 1.74 -14.08
N ILE A 174 -6.97 0.50 -14.20
CA ILE A 174 -7.99 0.09 -15.15
C ILE A 174 -9.36 0.24 -14.50
N LEU A 175 -10.32 0.77 -15.26
CA LEU A 175 -11.72 0.79 -14.88
C LEU A 175 -12.39 -0.45 -15.48
N LEU A 176 -12.91 -1.34 -14.62
CA LEU A 176 -13.66 -2.53 -15.00
C LEU A 176 -15.09 -2.42 -14.45
N PRO A 177 -16.09 -3.00 -15.14
CA PRO A 177 -17.51 -2.82 -14.79
C PRO A 177 -17.94 -3.66 -13.58
N ASP A 178 -17.23 -4.74 -13.25
CA ASP A 178 -17.67 -5.80 -12.34
C ASP A 178 -16.74 -6.01 -11.13
N ARG A 179 -15.49 -5.54 -11.21
CA ARG A 179 -14.49 -5.67 -10.14
C ARG A 179 -13.51 -4.48 -10.12
N PRO A 180 -12.70 -4.33 -9.06
CA PRO A 180 -11.54 -3.44 -9.11
C PRO A 180 -10.57 -3.88 -10.21
N GLY A 181 -10.12 -2.92 -11.03
CA GLY A 181 -9.10 -3.15 -12.04
C GLY A 181 -7.68 -3.07 -11.48
N GLU A 182 -6.74 -3.66 -12.22
CA GLU A 182 -5.32 -3.61 -11.86
C GLU A 182 -4.79 -2.18 -11.95
N LYS A 183 -3.83 -1.87 -11.08
CA LYS A 183 -3.20 -0.56 -10.98
C LYS A 183 -1.69 -0.70 -10.97
N PHE A 184 -1.03 0.27 -11.58
CA PHE A 184 0.40 0.26 -11.80
C PHE A 184 0.98 1.62 -11.45
N LEU A 185 2.18 1.59 -10.85
CA LEU A 185 3.04 2.76 -10.85
C LEU A 185 3.60 2.92 -12.25
N LEU A 186 3.13 3.92 -12.97
CA LEU A 186 3.54 4.17 -14.35
C LEU A 186 4.90 4.85 -14.42
N THR A 187 5.08 5.91 -13.62
CA THR A 187 6.36 6.61 -13.53
C THR A 187 6.52 7.33 -12.19
N SER A 188 7.76 7.73 -11.90
CA SER A 188 8.17 8.61 -10.82
C SER A 188 9.15 9.62 -11.42
N GLU A 189 8.84 10.92 -11.31
CA GLU A 189 9.62 11.98 -11.95
C GLU A 189 10.05 13.05 -10.94
N GLU A 190 11.26 13.57 -11.12
CA GLU A 190 11.77 14.70 -10.36
C GLU A 190 11.19 16.00 -10.94
N LEU A 191 10.60 16.81 -10.09
CA LEU A 191 10.00 18.08 -10.46
C LEU A 191 10.90 19.25 -10.04
N LEU A 192 11.22 20.14 -10.96
CA LEU A 192 11.86 21.41 -10.62
C LEU A 192 10.92 22.31 -9.80
N LYS A 193 9.63 22.31 -10.17
CA LYS A 193 8.56 23.10 -9.56
C LYS A 193 7.30 22.25 -9.37
N CYS A 194 6.59 22.49 -8.27
CA CYS A 194 5.27 21.92 -8.01
C CYS A 194 4.21 22.98 -8.31
N ASP A 195 3.86 23.12 -9.58
CA ASP A 195 2.84 24.04 -10.06
C ASP A 195 1.91 23.34 -11.06
N ALA A 196 0.82 24.02 -11.43
CA ALA A 196 -0.22 23.42 -12.26
C ALA A 196 0.30 23.00 -13.65
N GLU A 197 1.24 23.76 -14.21
CA GLU A 197 1.83 23.49 -15.52
C GLU A 197 2.71 22.24 -15.49
N SER A 198 3.55 22.11 -14.45
CA SER A 198 4.44 20.97 -14.28
C SER A 198 3.66 19.67 -14.08
N ILE A 199 2.55 19.71 -13.33
CA ILE A 199 1.65 18.56 -13.18
C ILE A 199 0.94 18.22 -14.50
N ALA A 200 0.45 19.22 -15.24
CA ALA A 200 -0.20 18.99 -16.52
C ALA A 200 0.77 18.39 -17.57
N ARG A 201 2.02 18.87 -17.60
CA ARG A 201 3.09 18.27 -18.42
C ARG A 201 3.37 16.83 -18.01
N LEU A 202 3.55 16.57 -16.71
CA LEU A 202 3.79 15.23 -16.20
C LEU A 202 2.65 14.26 -16.59
N PHE A 203 1.39 14.71 -16.49
CA PHE A 203 0.25 13.93 -16.94
C PHE A 203 0.36 13.56 -18.42
N HIS A 204 0.64 14.54 -19.29
CA HIS A 204 0.75 14.33 -20.73
C HIS A 204 1.94 13.43 -21.11
N ASP A 205 3.11 13.65 -20.50
CA ASP A 205 4.30 12.83 -20.75
C ASP A 205 4.13 11.41 -20.23
N SER A 206 3.36 11.22 -19.15
CA SER A 206 3.00 9.90 -18.66
C SER A 206 2.13 9.13 -19.65
N LEU A 207 1.21 9.79 -20.35
CA LEU A 207 0.40 9.13 -21.39
C LEU A 207 1.26 8.61 -22.55
N LYS A 208 2.32 9.34 -22.93
CA LYS A 208 3.26 8.87 -23.97
C LYS A 208 3.95 7.56 -23.58
N LEU A 209 4.13 7.31 -22.28
CA LEU A 209 4.71 6.04 -21.80
C LEU A 209 3.81 4.83 -22.06
N LEU A 210 2.49 5.04 -22.23
CA LEU A 210 1.52 3.99 -22.56
C LEU A 210 1.51 3.60 -24.05
N GLY A 211 2.17 4.38 -24.91
CA GLY A 211 2.24 4.18 -26.35
C GLY A 211 1.91 5.46 -27.11
N ASN A 212 2.56 5.68 -28.25
CA ASN A 212 2.31 6.87 -29.08
C ASN A 212 0.91 6.84 -29.72
N ASP A 213 0.35 5.65 -29.90
CA ASP A 213 -0.99 5.36 -30.41
C ASP A 213 -2.04 5.23 -29.30
N PHE A 214 -1.69 5.53 -28.04
CA PHE A 214 -2.62 5.43 -26.92
C PHE A 214 -3.80 6.40 -27.11
N ASN A 215 -5.01 5.86 -27.12
CA ASN A 215 -6.22 6.67 -27.23
C ASN A 215 -6.44 7.48 -25.94
N SER A 216 -6.19 8.78 -26.02
CA SER A 216 -6.39 9.73 -24.92
C SER A 216 -7.83 9.79 -24.40
N ASP A 217 -8.83 9.46 -25.23
CA ASP A 217 -10.24 9.38 -24.81
C ASP A 217 -10.53 8.18 -23.88
N SER A 218 -9.56 7.27 -23.71
CA SER A 218 -9.66 6.18 -22.73
C SER A 218 -9.43 6.64 -21.29
N VAL A 219 -8.92 7.87 -21.07
CA VAL A 219 -8.79 8.44 -19.74
C VAL A 219 -10.14 9.00 -19.29
N LEU A 220 -10.81 8.32 -18.36
CA LEU A 220 -12.13 8.74 -17.88
C LEU A 220 -12.09 9.44 -16.52
N LEU A 221 -11.01 9.27 -15.75
CA LEU A 221 -10.92 9.79 -14.39
C LEU A 221 -9.48 10.21 -14.03
N LEU A 222 -9.35 11.36 -13.39
CA LEU A 222 -8.13 11.85 -12.76
C LEU A 222 -8.41 12.11 -11.28
N VAL A 223 -7.63 11.50 -10.39
CA VAL A 223 -7.71 11.71 -8.95
C VAL A 223 -6.44 12.37 -8.43
N THR A 224 -6.53 13.54 -7.80
CA THR A 224 -5.37 14.27 -7.24
C THR A 224 -5.63 14.73 -5.82
N ASP A 225 -4.64 15.29 -5.13
CA ASP A 225 -4.91 16.07 -3.94
C ASP A 225 -5.73 17.35 -4.26
N GLY A 226 -6.36 17.93 -3.22
CA GLY A 226 -7.22 19.11 -3.27
C GLY A 226 -6.51 20.45 -3.12
N VAL A 227 -5.18 20.50 -3.20
CA VAL A 227 -4.39 21.74 -3.25
C VAL A 227 -4.68 22.55 -4.52
N ALA A 228 -4.51 23.88 -4.44
CA ALA A 228 -4.99 24.80 -5.47
C ALA A 228 -4.38 24.57 -6.86
N TYR A 229 -3.08 24.25 -6.94
CA TYR A 229 -2.43 24.00 -8.23
C TYR A 229 -2.82 22.66 -8.85
N MET A 230 -3.09 21.62 -8.05
CA MET A 230 -3.64 20.35 -8.54
C MET A 230 -5.04 20.55 -9.13
N VAL A 231 -5.89 21.31 -8.44
CA VAL A 231 -7.22 21.68 -8.96
C VAL A 231 -7.10 22.50 -10.24
N LYS A 232 -6.15 23.43 -10.32
CA LYS A 232 -5.89 24.22 -11.53
C LYS A 232 -5.41 23.33 -12.69
N ALA A 233 -4.51 22.39 -12.43
CA ALA A 233 -4.02 21.42 -13.42
C ALA A 233 -5.15 20.53 -13.94
N GLY A 234 -5.94 19.94 -13.04
CA GLY A 234 -7.09 19.10 -13.40
C GLY A 234 -8.10 19.86 -14.25
N LYS A 235 -8.44 21.11 -13.89
CA LYS A 235 -9.31 21.97 -14.72
C LYS A 235 -8.74 22.23 -16.11
N ALA A 236 -7.44 22.50 -16.24
CA ALA A 236 -6.80 22.72 -17.53
C ALA A 236 -6.81 21.44 -18.39
N LEU A 237 -6.50 20.28 -17.77
CA LEU A 237 -6.52 18.98 -18.44
C LEU A 237 -7.93 18.62 -18.93
N LYS A 238 -8.99 18.93 -18.18
CA LYS A 238 -10.39 18.69 -18.63
C LYS A 238 -10.76 19.41 -19.93
N LEU A 239 -10.08 20.51 -20.28
CA LEU A 239 -10.31 21.19 -21.56
C LEU A 239 -9.81 20.36 -22.75
N ILE A 240 -8.77 19.56 -22.53
CA ILE A 240 -8.13 18.71 -23.53
C ILE A 240 -8.79 17.30 -23.50
N PHE A 241 -8.93 16.72 -22.32
CA PHE A 241 -9.51 15.39 -22.08
C PHE A 241 -10.98 15.53 -21.67
N ARG A 242 -11.85 15.83 -22.63
CA ARG A 242 -13.24 16.27 -22.35
C ARG A 242 -14.10 15.23 -21.61
N LYS A 243 -13.82 13.93 -21.79
CA LYS A 243 -14.51 12.83 -21.11
C LYS A 243 -14.03 12.60 -19.67
N MET A 244 -12.88 13.17 -19.30
CA MET A 244 -12.25 12.92 -18.01
C MET A 244 -12.96 13.68 -16.89
N ILE A 245 -13.36 12.97 -15.85
CA ILE A 245 -13.79 13.57 -14.58
C ILE A 245 -12.54 13.82 -13.74
N HIS A 246 -12.38 15.03 -13.20
CA HIS A 246 -11.32 15.35 -12.24
C HIS A 246 -11.90 15.40 -10.83
N VAL A 247 -11.39 14.57 -9.93
CA VAL A 247 -11.82 14.43 -8.54
C VAL A 247 -10.64 14.72 -7.61
N THR A 248 -10.90 15.42 -6.52
CA THR A 248 -9.92 15.57 -5.45
C THR A 248 -10.06 14.46 -4.40
N CYS A 249 -8.96 14.03 -3.81
CA CYS A 249 -8.92 12.89 -2.88
C CYS A 249 -9.82 13.13 -1.66
N THR A 250 -10.83 12.28 -1.50
CA THR A 250 -11.81 12.39 -0.42
C THR A 250 -11.23 12.02 0.95
N ALA A 251 -10.32 11.05 1.02
CA ALA A 251 -9.58 10.70 2.23
C ALA A 251 -8.71 11.87 2.73
N HIS A 252 -7.95 12.52 1.83
CA HIS A 252 -7.22 13.76 2.17
C HIS A 252 -8.17 14.87 2.60
N GLY A 253 -9.33 14.99 1.94
CA GLY A 253 -10.40 15.89 2.35
C GLY A 253 -10.81 15.70 3.81
N GLN A 254 -11.09 14.45 4.23
CA GLN A 254 -11.46 14.12 5.61
C GLN A 254 -10.31 14.32 6.60
N HIS A 255 -9.07 13.99 6.22
CA HIS A 255 -7.89 14.32 7.04
C HIS A 255 -7.81 15.82 7.34
N ARG A 256 -8.12 16.70 6.38
CA ARG A 256 -8.17 18.16 6.61
C ARG A 256 -9.32 18.60 7.52
N VAL A 257 -10.42 17.84 7.57
CA VAL A 257 -11.49 18.07 8.55
C VAL A 257 -11.00 17.67 9.94
N ALA A 258 -10.40 16.49 10.09
CA ALA A 258 -9.81 16.04 11.35
C ALA A 258 -8.70 16.98 11.87
N GLU A 259 -7.89 17.56 10.97
CA GLU A 259 -6.95 18.62 11.32
C GLU A 259 -7.65 19.86 11.89
N THR A 260 -8.80 20.23 11.33
CA THR A 260 -9.60 21.36 11.82
C THR A 260 -10.18 21.06 13.19
N VAL A 261 -10.64 19.83 13.44
CA VAL A 261 -11.05 19.37 14.79
C VAL A 261 -9.91 19.63 15.77
N ARG A 262 -8.73 19.07 15.52
CA ARG A 262 -7.54 19.25 16.38
C ARG A 262 -7.21 20.73 16.62
N SER A 263 -7.24 21.56 15.57
CA SER A 263 -6.94 22.99 15.66
C SER A 263 -7.87 23.77 16.60
N CYS A 264 -9.06 23.24 16.89
CA CYS A 264 -10.01 23.86 17.81
C CYS A 264 -9.74 23.53 19.28
N TYR A 265 -8.89 22.53 19.59
CA TYR A 265 -8.63 22.05 20.96
C TYR A 265 -7.12 22.03 21.26
N PRO A 266 -6.46 23.20 21.37
CA PRO A 266 -5.02 23.29 21.57
C PRO A 266 -4.52 22.66 22.88
N ASN A 267 -5.30 22.71 23.96
CA ASN A 267 -4.94 22.08 25.25
C ASN A 267 -4.89 20.55 25.13
N ILE A 268 -5.90 19.96 24.49
CA ILE A 268 -5.94 18.51 24.21
C ILE A 268 -4.83 18.11 23.23
N ASP A 269 -4.58 18.91 22.18
CA ASP A 269 -3.46 18.68 21.27
C ASP A 269 -2.12 18.71 22.02
N GLY A 270 -1.96 19.65 22.96
CA GLY A 270 -0.82 19.76 23.86
C GLY A 270 -0.63 18.53 24.75
N LEU A 271 -1.71 18.06 25.39
CA LEU A 271 -1.70 16.83 26.21
C LEU A 271 -1.27 15.63 25.36
N ILE A 272 -1.93 15.40 24.22
CA ILE A 272 -1.64 14.27 23.33
C ILE A 272 -0.20 14.32 22.80
N ALA A 273 0.25 15.50 22.37
CA ALA A 273 1.59 15.68 21.83
C ALA A 273 2.70 15.43 22.86
N ASN A 274 2.44 15.71 24.14
CA ASN A 274 3.44 15.56 25.21
C ASN A 274 3.33 14.23 25.96
N GLY A 275 2.16 13.62 26.09
CA GLY A 275 1.98 12.42 26.90
C GLY A 275 2.81 11.22 26.40
N LYS A 276 2.94 11.01 25.08
CA LYS A 276 3.89 9.99 24.58
C LYS A 276 5.35 10.36 24.83
N LYS A 277 5.70 11.65 24.75
CA LYS A 277 7.09 12.10 24.88
C LYS A 277 7.65 11.78 26.26
N ILE A 278 6.81 11.79 27.31
CA ILE A 278 7.18 11.38 28.68
C ILE A 278 7.85 10.00 28.67
N PHE A 279 7.26 9.03 27.97
CA PHE A 279 7.73 7.64 27.97
C PHE A 279 8.74 7.34 26.84
N ARG A 280 9.03 8.32 25.97
CA ARG A 280 9.85 8.08 24.78
C ARG A 280 11.33 7.95 25.16
N LYS A 281 11.90 6.77 24.91
CA LYS A 281 13.33 6.45 25.18
C LYS A 281 13.72 6.57 26.67
N CYS A 282 12.78 6.38 27.59
CA CYS A 282 13.08 6.33 29.02
C CYS A 282 12.51 5.05 29.65
N PRO A 283 13.31 3.98 29.78
CA PRO A 283 12.86 2.71 30.34
C PRO A 283 12.31 2.84 31.77
N ALA A 284 12.92 3.67 32.62
CA ALA A 284 12.45 3.87 34.00
C ALA A 284 11.01 4.40 34.07
N ARG A 285 10.66 5.39 33.24
CA ARG A 285 9.28 5.92 33.17
C ARG A 285 8.29 4.94 32.55
N VAL A 286 8.75 4.09 31.62
CA VAL A 286 7.93 3.00 31.09
C VAL A 286 7.63 1.99 32.19
N GLN A 287 8.63 1.61 32.99
CA GLN A 287 8.44 0.69 34.12
C GLN A 287 7.45 1.25 35.15
N ILE A 288 7.57 2.53 35.52
CA ILE A 288 6.60 3.18 36.43
C ILE A 288 5.16 3.06 35.91
N PHE A 289 4.97 3.26 34.61
CA PHE A 289 3.65 3.15 33.98
C PHE A 289 3.14 1.70 33.99
N GLU A 290 4.00 0.74 33.66
CA GLU A 290 3.68 -0.69 33.65
C GLU A 290 3.35 -1.19 35.07
N ASP A 291 4.15 -0.83 36.07
CA ASP A 291 3.93 -1.18 37.48
C ASP A 291 2.59 -0.61 38.00
N ALA A 292 2.24 0.62 37.61
CA ALA A 292 0.96 1.23 37.95
C ALA A 292 -0.22 0.52 37.25
N ALA A 293 -0.06 0.14 35.98
CA ALA A 293 -1.08 -0.60 35.23
C ALA A 293 -1.33 -1.98 35.84
N ASP A 294 -0.26 -2.70 36.20
CA ASP A 294 -0.31 -4.00 36.87
C ASP A 294 -0.98 -3.89 38.26
N SER A 295 -0.63 -2.85 39.03
CA SER A 295 -1.20 -2.61 40.36
C SER A 295 -2.70 -2.33 40.35
N CYS A 296 -3.22 -1.69 39.30
CA CYS A 296 -4.66 -1.46 39.13
C CYS A 296 -5.40 -2.60 38.41
N GLY A 297 -4.69 -3.68 38.03
CA GLY A 297 -5.26 -4.87 37.39
C GLY A 297 -5.80 -4.61 35.99
N ARG A 298 -5.32 -3.56 35.30
CA ARG A 298 -5.79 -3.17 33.96
C ARG A 298 -4.67 -3.33 32.95
N GLU A 299 -4.96 -3.98 31.82
CA GLU A 299 -4.06 -3.99 30.67
C GLU A 299 -4.16 -2.66 29.91
N ILE A 300 -3.33 -1.69 30.30
CA ILE A 300 -3.30 -0.34 29.70
C ILE A 300 -2.03 -0.20 28.87
N ALA A 301 -2.18 -0.01 27.56
CA ALA A 301 -1.05 0.27 26.69
C ALA A 301 -0.51 1.68 26.95
N LEU A 302 0.80 1.90 26.75
CA LEU A 302 1.39 3.25 26.77
C LEU A 302 0.62 4.20 25.83
N PRO A 303 0.59 5.52 26.11
CA PRO A 303 -0.10 6.49 25.28
C PRO A 303 0.27 6.34 23.80
N PRO A 304 -0.67 6.55 22.86
CA PRO A 304 -0.40 6.44 21.44
C PRO A 304 0.44 7.62 20.96
N LYS A 305 1.18 7.42 19.85
CA LYS A 305 1.88 8.49 19.15
C LYS A 305 1.12 8.82 17.86
N PRO A 306 0.39 9.94 17.80
CA PRO A 306 -0.23 10.35 16.54
C PRO A 306 0.81 10.54 15.45
N CYS A 307 0.46 10.09 14.24
CA CYS A 307 1.17 10.43 13.03
C CYS A 307 0.76 11.84 12.60
N THR A 308 1.72 12.75 12.52
CA THR A 308 1.48 14.18 12.18
C THR A 308 0.92 14.39 10.77
N THR A 309 0.93 13.36 9.91
CA THR A 309 0.40 13.41 8.55
C THR A 309 -0.82 12.51 8.34
N ARG A 310 -1.30 11.82 9.39
CA ARG A 310 -2.51 10.97 9.35
C ARG A 310 -3.37 11.22 10.57
N TRP A 311 -4.26 12.20 10.48
CA TRP A 311 -5.01 12.76 11.61
C TRP A 311 -6.03 11.78 12.23
N GLY A 312 -6.39 10.70 11.54
CA GLY A 312 -7.14 9.59 12.16
C GLY A 312 -6.45 9.01 13.40
N THR A 313 -5.11 9.04 13.47
CA THR A 313 -4.36 8.57 14.65
C THR A 313 -4.42 9.54 15.84
N TRP A 314 -4.68 10.83 15.60
CA TRP A 314 -4.91 11.80 16.67
C TRP A 314 -6.28 11.58 17.32
N LEU A 315 -7.30 11.28 16.51
CA LEU A 315 -8.63 10.88 17.02
C LEU A 315 -8.57 9.57 17.80
N GLU A 316 -7.72 8.61 17.40
CA GLU A 316 -7.46 7.42 18.23
C GLU A 316 -6.81 7.77 19.56
N ALA A 317 -5.92 8.78 19.60
CA ALA A 317 -5.33 9.27 20.83
C ALA A 317 -6.34 9.96 21.74
N VAL A 318 -7.26 10.78 21.21
CA VAL A 318 -8.37 11.35 21.97
C VAL A 318 -9.10 10.25 22.74
N ARG A 319 -9.55 9.20 22.04
CA ARG A 319 -10.25 8.07 22.68
C ARG A 319 -9.43 7.39 23.77
N TYR A 320 -8.13 7.23 23.56
CA TYR A 320 -7.24 6.67 24.57
C TYR A 320 -7.25 7.51 25.85
N TYR A 321 -7.14 8.84 25.73
CA TYR A 321 -7.17 9.73 26.90
C TYR A 321 -8.56 9.76 27.52
N THR A 322 -9.65 9.81 26.75
CA THR A 322 -11.02 9.76 27.29
C THR A 322 -11.24 8.53 28.19
N ILE A 323 -10.71 7.36 27.81
CA ILE A 323 -10.87 6.11 28.59
C ILE A 323 -9.90 6.01 29.78
N ASN A 324 -8.70 6.58 29.65
CA ASN A 324 -7.60 6.37 30.60
C ASN A 324 -7.17 7.64 31.34
N LEU A 325 -7.96 8.73 31.28
CA LEU A 325 -7.58 10.03 31.86
C LEU A 325 -7.23 9.94 33.35
N PRO A 326 -8.05 9.31 34.22
CA PRO A 326 -7.73 9.26 35.66
C PRO A 326 -6.42 8.53 35.93
N PHE A 327 -6.22 7.37 35.30
CA PHE A 327 -5.00 6.58 35.42
C PHE A 327 -3.78 7.34 34.88
N PHE A 328 -3.91 7.97 33.70
CA PHE A 328 -2.83 8.74 33.12
C PHE A 328 -2.45 9.94 34.00
N ALA A 329 -3.45 10.64 34.56
CA ALA A 329 -3.23 11.76 35.47
C ALA A 329 -2.49 11.32 36.74
N GLU A 330 -2.91 10.19 37.34
CA GLU A 330 -2.24 9.60 38.48
C GLU A 330 -0.76 9.34 38.18
N VAL A 331 -0.45 8.60 37.12
CA VAL A 331 0.94 8.28 36.77
C VAL A 331 1.76 9.54 36.52
N VAL A 332 1.23 10.51 35.77
CA VAL A 332 1.99 11.72 35.39
C VAL A 332 2.20 12.67 36.56
N ASN A 333 1.25 12.76 37.50
CA ASN A 333 1.39 13.61 38.69
C ASN A 333 2.38 13.05 39.72
N HIS A 334 2.72 11.76 39.65
CA HIS A 334 3.81 11.16 40.44
C HIS A 334 5.22 11.40 39.86
N LEU A 335 5.32 11.96 38.66
CA LEU A 335 6.62 12.25 38.03
C LEU A 335 7.10 13.67 38.39
N ASP A 336 8.42 13.85 38.47
CA ASP A 336 9.03 15.16 38.71
C ASP A 336 8.89 16.07 37.48
N GLU A 337 8.30 17.27 37.65
CA GLU A 337 8.11 18.24 36.57
C GLU A 337 9.43 18.73 35.97
N THR A 338 10.52 18.66 36.73
CA THR A 338 11.86 19.14 36.34
C THR A 338 12.60 18.14 35.45
N ASP A 339 12.20 16.87 35.44
CA ASP A 339 12.83 15.81 34.64
C ASP A 339 12.65 15.98 33.13
N ALA A 340 11.51 16.56 32.71
CA ALA A 340 11.25 16.81 31.30
C ALA A 340 10.16 17.86 31.09
N ALA A 341 10.38 18.76 30.12
CA ALA A 341 9.38 19.74 29.70
C ALA A 341 8.03 19.12 29.27
N SER A 342 8.02 17.87 28.80
CA SER A 342 6.77 17.15 28.47
C SER A 342 5.97 16.74 29.70
N ILE A 343 6.62 16.47 30.84
CA ILE A 343 5.94 16.15 32.11
C ILE A 343 5.25 17.41 32.61
N LYS A 344 6.02 18.49 32.79
CA LYS A 344 5.50 19.81 33.17
C LYS A 344 4.33 20.27 32.30
N ALA A 345 4.46 20.12 30.97
CA ALA A 345 3.39 20.49 30.06
C ALA A 345 2.12 19.64 30.22
N CYS A 346 2.25 18.35 30.52
CA CYS A 346 1.09 17.49 30.79
C CYS A 346 0.45 17.80 32.14
N GLN A 347 1.23 17.92 33.22
CA GLN A 347 0.75 18.27 34.56
C GLN A 347 -0.02 19.60 34.53
N LYS A 348 0.54 20.61 33.87
CA LYS A 348 -0.14 21.90 33.67
C LYS A 348 -1.53 21.76 33.03
N VAL A 349 -1.66 20.94 31.98
CA VAL A 349 -2.97 20.74 31.33
C VAL A 349 -3.91 19.94 32.23
N LEU A 350 -3.40 18.96 32.98
CA LEU A 350 -4.20 18.16 33.91
C LEU A 350 -4.69 18.97 35.11
N GLU A 351 -3.94 19.99 35.55
CA GLU A 351 -4.26 20.84 36.70
C GLU A 351 -5.06 22.10 36.33
N GLU A 352 -4.71 22.78 35.24
CA GLU A 352 -5.25 24.10 34.90
C GLU A 352 -6.40 24.09 33.88
N TYR A 353 -6.68 22.95 33.24
CA TYR A 353 -7.74 22.86 32.22
C TYR A 353 -9.01 22.19 32.75
N ASP A 354 -9.87 22.99 33.37
CA ASP A 354 -11.13 22.55 34.00
C ASP A 354 -12.05 21.76 33.03
N ASP A 355 -12.07 22.13 31.75
CA ASP A 355 -12.94 21.52 30.74
C ASP A 355 -12.35 20.25 30.09
N LEU A 356 -11.18 19.75 30.55
CA LEU A 356 -10.44 18.67 29.91
C LEU A 356 -11.27 17.40 29.68
N GLU A 357 -11.93 16.91 30.74
CA GLU A 357 -12.73 15.69 30.68
C GLU A 357 -13.95 15.88 29.76
N ALA A 358 -14.64 17.02 29.90
CA ALA A 358 -15.82 17.35 29.09
C ALA A 358 -15.47 17.42 27.60
N ASP A 359 -14.37 18.07 27.24
CA ASP A 359 -13.92 18.17 25.85
C ASP A 359 -13.42 16.83 25.29
N LEU A 360 -12.74 16.00 26.09
CA LEU A 360 -12.34 14.66 25.68
C LEU A 360 -13.56 13.76 25.41
N ILE A 361 -14.60 13.83 26.24
CA ILE A 361 -15.86 13.11 26.04
C ILE A 361 -16.57 13.64 24.80
N TYR A 362 -16.65 14.96 24.63
CA TYR A 362 -17.25 15.59 23.47
C TYR A 362 -16.54 15.18 22.18
N LEU A 363 -15.21 15.20 22.17
CA LEU A 363 -14.41 14.82 21.01
C LEU A 363 -14.55 13.33 20.67
N ASP A 364 -14.51 12.44 21.67
CA ASP A 364 -14.68 11.00 21.46
C ASP A 364 -16.06 10.67 20.89
N SER A 365 -17.09 11.29 21.45
CA SER A 365 -18.49 11.04 21.05
C SER A 365 -18.81 11.55 19.64
N ASN A 366 -18.24 12.70 19.24
CA ASN A 366 -18.68 13.40 18.03
C ASN A 366 -17.72 13.32 16.84
N PHE A 367 -16.41 13.15 17.06
CA PHE A 367 -15.43 13.25 15.96
C PHE A 367 -14.58 12.00 15.75
N VAL A 368 -14.48 11.09 16.73
CA VAL A 368 -13.72 9.85 16.56
C VAL A 368 -14.30 8.97 15.46
N GLY A 369 -15.59 9.12 15.12
CA GLY A 369 -16.24 8.52 13.95
C GLY A 369 -15.49 8.75 12.63
N LEU A 370 -14.88 9.94 12.44
CA LEU A 370 -14.16 10.30 11.22
C LEU A 370 -13.01 9.34 10.91
N LYS A 371 -12.37 8.74 11.92
CA LYS A 371 -11.27 7.78 11.72
C LYS A 371 -11.71 6.55 10.93
N PHE A 372 -12.95 6.10 11.13
CA PHE A 372 -13.48 4.90 10.47
C PHE A 372 -13.77 5.19 9.00
N SER A 373 -14.27 6.39 8.71
CA SER A 373 -14.48 6.84 7.34
C SER A 373 -13.15 6.96 6.59
N ILE A 374 -12.15 7.61 7.20
CA ILE A 374 -10.78 7.70 6.66
C ILE A 374 -10.21 6.30 6.38
N LYS A 375 -10.23 5.40 7.36
CA LYS A 375 -9.73 4.02 7.21
C LYS A 375 -10.46 3.26 6.09
N THR A 376 -11.76 3.52 5.90
CA THR A 376 -12.56 2.86 4.87
C THR A 376 -12.22 3.39 3.48
N LEU A 377 -12.10 4.70 3.31
CA LEU A 377 -11.66 5.34 2.07
C LEU A 377 -10.20 5.01 1.70
N GLU A 378 -9.37 4.73 2.70
CA GLU A 378 -8.00 4.24 2.52
C GLU A 378 -7.93 2.74 2.17
N LYS A 379 -9.05 1.99 2.09
CA LYS A 379 -9.04 0.61 1.58
C LYS A 379 -8.94 0.60 0.06
N ASP A 380 -8.41 -0.50 -0.47
CA ASP A 380 -8.32 -0.70 -1.91
C ASP A 380 -9.56 -1.42 -2.44
N GLY A 381 -9.98 -1.09 -3.66
CA GLY A 381 -11.09 -1.79 -4.34
C GLY A 381 -12.49 -1.53 -3.77
N LEU A 382 -12.69 -0.46 -2.99
CA LEU A 382 -14.00 -0.08 -2.48
C LEU A 382 -14.95 0.32 -3.64
N PRO A 383 -16.16 -0.24 -3.76
CA PRO A 383 -17.15 0.21 -4.73
C PRO A 383 -17.48 1.70 -4.57
N LEU A 384 -17.77 2.38 -5.69
CA LEU A 384 -18.06 3.82 -5.69
C LEU A 384 -19.24 4.15 -4.77
N ILE A 385 -20.31 3.36 -4.82
CA ILE A 385 -21.49 3.56 -3.97
C ILE A 385 -21.14 3.48 -2.47
N ASP A 386 -20.28 2.55 -2.07
CA ASP A 386 -19.90 2.38 -0.66
C ASP A 386 -18.96 3.49 -0.21
N ALA A 387 -18.06 3.95 -1.10
CA ALA A 387 -17.24 5.12 -0.83
C ALA A 387 -18.10 6.39 -0.63
N LEU A 388 -19.13 6.59 -1.46
CA LEU A 388 -20.04 7.74 -1.35
C LEU A 388 -20.88 7.68 -0.07
N LYS A 389 -21.46 6.53 0.25
CA LYS A 389 -22.18 6.31 1.53
C LYS A 389 -21.30 6.62 2.72
N CYS A 390 -20.06 6.12 2.71
CA CYS A 390 -19.09 6.37 3.77
C CYS A 390 -18.77 7.87 3.95
N ILE A 391 -18.75 8.64 2.86
CA ILE A 391 -18.57 10.09 2.88
C ILE A 391 -19.81 10.79 3.45
N ASP A 392 -21.00 10.38 3.02
CA ASP A 392 -22.26 10.97 3.49
C ASP A 392 -22.48 10.73 4.98
N GLU A 393 -22.35 9.48 5.42
CA GLU A 393 -22.41 9.11 6.84
C GLU A 393 -21.38 9.89 7.66
N SER A 394 -20.18 10.13 7.12
CA SER A 394 -19.17 10.92 7.84
C SER A 394 -19.57 12.38 8.02
N LYS A 395 -20.36 12.94 7.11
CA LYS A 395 -20.88 14.31 7.19
C LYS A 395 -22.09 14.36 8.12
N ASP A 396 -23.01 13.40 7.99
CA ASP A 396 -24.26 13.36 8.75
C ASP A 396 -24.02 13.09 10.24
N ASN A 397 -22.97 12.33 10.56
CA ASN A 397 -22.55 12.10 11.94
C ASN A 397 -21.82 13.30 12.59
N LEU A 398 -21.50 14.35 11.83
CA LEU A 398 -20.93 15.55 12.45
C LEU A 398 -22.01 16.32 13.20
N PRO A 399 -21.71 16.85 14.39
CA PRO A 399 -22.67 17.64 15.16
C PRO A 399 -23.07 18.91 14.40
N PHE A 400 -24.27 18.90 13.82
CA PHE A 400 -24.90 20.07 13.19
C PHE A 400 -25.96 20.65 14.12
N GLY A 401 -25.97 21.97 14.30
CA GLY A 401 -26.96 22.66 15.15
C GLY A 401 -26.67 22.64 16.65
N ILE A 402 -25.59 21.99 17.11
CA ILE A 402 -25.14 22.08 18.50
C ILE A 402 -24.54 23.48 18.76
N PRO A 403 -24.90 24.17 19.86
CA PRO A 403 -24.27 25.42 20.26
C PRO A 403 -22.75 25.25 20.42
N GLY A 404 -21.96 25.97 19.63
CA GLY A 404 -20.49 25.93 19.72
C GLY A 404 -19.81 26.55 18.51
N SER A 405 -18.76 27.34 18.73
CA SER A 405 -17.96 27.93 17.63
C SER A 405 -17.14 26.87 16.90
N ALA A 406 -16.61 25.87 17.61
CA ALA A 406 -15.81 24.78 17.06
C ALA A 406 -16.61 23.86 16.14
N ALA A 407 -17.77 23.35 16.59
CA ALA A 407 -18.63 22.46 15.81
C ALA A 407 -19.06 23.10 14.48
N ARG A 408 -19.50 24.36 14.50
CA ARG A 408 -19.83 25.13 13.29
C ARG A 408 -18.65 25.24 12.34
N LYS A 409 -17.46 25.58 12.85
CA LYS A 409 -16.23 25.67 12.04
C LYS A 409 -15.87 24.32 11.37
N ILE A 410 -16.00 23.21 12.10
CA ILE A 410 -15.71 21.86 11.60
C ILE A 410 -16.74 21.45 10.53
N PHE A 411 -18.03 21.68 10.78
CA PHE A 411 -19.08 21.39 9.80
C PHE A 411 -18.92 22.23 8.52
N SER A 412 -18.68 23.54 8.66
CA SER A 412 -18.37 24.41 7.52
C SER A 412 -17.14 23.93 6.74
N LYS A 413 -16.13 23.40 7.43
CA LYS A 413 -14.96 22.80 6.78
C LYS A 413 -15.32 21.55 5.98
N MET A 414 -16.11 20.64 6.55
CA MET A 414 -16.57 19.43 5.85
C MET A 414 -17.36 19.81 4.59
N SER A 415 -18.36 20.69 4.71
CA SER A 415 -19.14 21.17 3.57
C SER A 415 -18.26 21.81 2.51
N TYR A 416 -17.33 22.69 2.89
CA TYR A 416 -16.38 23.31 1.96
C TYR A 416 -15.53 22.29 1.19
N VAL A 417 -15.02 21.27 1.88
CA VAL A 417 -14.18 20.23 1.26
C VAL A 417 -14.97 19.42 0.22
N LEU A 418 -16.22 19.06 0.54
CA LEU A 418 -17.08 18.28 -0.35
C LEU A 418 -17.63 19.12 -1.51
N GLU A 419 -18.07 20.34 -1.26
CA GLU A 419 -18.67 21.23 -2.27
C GLU A 419 -17.66 21.68 -3.32
N LYS A 420 -16.40 21.90 -2.94
CA LYS A 420 -15.34 22.28 -3.87
C LYS A 420 -14.93 21.14 -4.81
N ASN A 421 -15.27 19.90 -4.48
CA ASN A 421 -14.96 18.71 -5.27
C ASN A 421 -16.04 18.49 -6.34
N GLU A 422 -16.00 19.29 -7.40
CA GLU A 422 -16.99 19.20 -8.50
C GLU A 422 -17.03 17.80 -9.14
N GLY A 423 -15.89 17.13 -9.28
CA GLY A 423 -15.86 15.75 -9.80
C GLY A 423 -16.55 14.76 -8.89
N LEU A 424 -16.52 14.94 -7.56
CA LEU A 424 -17.27 14.10 -6.64
C LEU A 424 -18.78 14.24 -6.84
N LYS A 425 -19.27 15.45 -7.17
CA LYS A 425 -20.69 15.65 -7.54
C LYS A 425 -21.03 14.89 -8.81
N THR A 426 -20.16 14.92 -9.82
CA THR A 426 -20.32 14.10 -11.03
C THR A 426 -20.31 12.61 -10.69
N LEU A 427 -19.39 12.14 -9.84
CA LEU A 427 -19.35 10.73 -9.43
C LEU A 427 -20.59 10.30 -8.64
N ARG A 428 -21.20 11.18 -7.85
CA ARG A 428 -22.50 10.92 -7.22
C ARG A 428 -23.58 10.70 -8.26
N ALA A 429 -23.67 11.58 -9.26
CA ALA A 429 -24.61 11.43 -10.35
C ALA A 429 -24.37 10.12 -11.14
N VAL A 430 -23.11 9.78 -11.42
CA VAL A 430 -22.74 8.50 -12.05
C VAL A 430 -23.20 7.32 -11.18
N SER A 431 -22.95 7.34 -9.87
CA SER A 431 -23.40 6.29 -8.96
C SER A 431 -24.92 6.17 -8.97
N THR A 432 -25.66 7.27 -8.91
CA THR A 432 -27.13 7.27 -8.98
C THR A 432 -27.63 6.63 -10.27
N VAL A 433 -27.02 6.95 -11.43
CA VAL A 433 -27.37 6.30 -12.71
C VAL A 433 -27.17 4.79 -12.64
N LEU A 434 -26.12 4.32 -11.98
CA LEU A 434 -25.76 2.90 -11.89
C LEU A 434 -26.56 2.11 -10.86
N THR A 435 -27.09 2.76 -9.81
CA THR A 435 -27.61 2.04 -8.63
C THR A 435 -29.01 2.45 -8.19
N ALA A 436 -29.57 3.56 -8.67
CA ALA A 436 -30.92 3.96 -8.31
C ALA A 436 -31.95 2.98 -8.88
N ASP A 437 -32.97 2.67 -8.08
CA ASP A 437 -34.00 1.68 -8.42
C ASP A 437 -35.06 2.26 -9.39
N ASN A 438 -35.42 3.54 -9.20
CA ASN A 438 -36.39 4.22 -10.05
C ASN A 438 -35.75 4.93 -11.28
N THR A 439 -36.53 5.08 -12.34
CA THR A 439 -36.06 5.67 -13.61
C THR A 439 -35.91 7.19 -13.53
N GLU A 440 -36.74 7.88 -12.75
CA GLU A 440 -36.73 9.35 -12.66
C GLU A 440 -35.40 9.85 -12.09
N ASP A 441 -34.90 9.25 -11.01
CA ASP A 441 -33.60 9.57 -10.41
C ASP A 441 -32.45 9.29 -11.39
N ARG A 442 -32.51 8.19 -12.15
CA ARG A 442 -31.50 7.89 -13.16
C ARG A 442 -31.46 8.94 -14.28
N VAL A 443 -32.63 9.38 -14.76
CA VAL A 443 -32.73 10.41 -15.79
C VAL A 443 -32.24 11.76 -15.27
N ALA A 444 -32.66 12.16 -14.07
CA ALA A 444 -32.24 13.40 -13.43
C ALA A 444 -30.72 13.41 -13.17
N ALA A 445 -30.16 12.32 -12.63
CA ALA A 445 -28.73 12.19 -12.39
C ALA A 445 -27.93 12.19 -13.70
N ARG A 446 -28.43 11.54 -14.76
CA ARG A 446 -27.77 11.55 -16.07
C ARG A 446 -27.64 12.96 -16.63
N ALA A 447 -28.63 13.83 -16.42
CA ALA A 447 -28.58 15.23 -16.84
C ALA A 447 -27.55 16.08 -16.10
N LEU A 448 -27.10 15.65 -14.91
CA LEU A 448 -26.05 16.33 -14.13
C LEU A 448 -24.63 16.00 -14.61
N ILE A 449 -24.46 14.93 -15.38
CA ILE A 449 -23.16 14.51 -15.92
C ILE A 449 -22.86 15.35 -17.17
N LYS A 450 -21.92 16.28 -17.06
CA LYS A 450 -21.57 17.23 -18.13
C LYS A 450 -20.55 16.67 -19.11
N GLU A 451 -19.77 15.68 -18.67
CA GLU A 451 -18.79 14.98 -19.49
C GLU A 451 -19.50 14.15 -20.57
N PRO A 452 -19.03 14.16 -21.84
CA PRO A 452 -19.65 13.45 -22.96
C PRO A 452 -19.31 11.94 -22.91
N LEU A 453 -19.63 11.30 -21.79
CA LEU A 453 -19.46 9.87 -21.55
C LEU A 453 -20.58 9.09 -22.24
N SER A 454 -20.27 8.01 -22.94
CA SER A 454 -21.28 7.08 -23.48
C SER A 454 -21.96 6.26 -22.37
N SER A 455 -23.08 5.61 -22.68
CA SER A 455 -23.74 4.69 -21.74
C SER A 455 -22.83 3.53 -21.34
N GLU A 456 -22.03 3.01 -22.28
CA GLU A 456 -21.04 1.97 -21.99
C GLU A 456 -19.94 2.51 -21.05
N GLU A 457 -19.43 3.72 -21.31
CA GLU A 457 -18.36 4.33 -20.51
C GLU A 457 -18.76 4.53 -19.04
N LEU A 458 -20.04 4.81 -18.77
CA LEU A 458 -20.56 4.92 -17.41
C LEU A 458 -20.48 3.60 -16.63
N THR A 459 -20.62 2.45 -17.29
CA THR A 459 -20.62 1.14 -16.60
C THR A 459 -19.28 0.84 -15.92
N TYR A 460 -18.18 1.41 -16.41
CA TYR A 460 -16.84 1.22 -15.85
C TYR A 460 -16.61 1.98 -14.53
N PHE A 461 -17.53 2.84 -14.09
CA PHE A 461 -17.37 3.64 -12.87
C PHE A 461 -17.77 2.93 -11.57
N LYS A 462 -18.26 1.69 -11.63
CA LYS A 462 -18.73 0.94 -10.44
C LYS A 462 -17.65 0.85 -9.33
N PHE A 463 -16.38 0.77 -9.73
CA PHE A 463 -15.21 0.73 -8.83
C PHE A 463 -14.28 1.94 -9.04
N ALA A 464 -14.81 3.07 -9.53
CA ALA A 464 -14.03 4.28 -9.72
C ALA A 464 -13.49 4.80 -8.38
N PRO A 465 -12.18 5.06 -8.26
CA PRO A 465 -11.61 5.55 -7.02
C PRO A 465 -12.03 7.00 -6.73
N THR A 466 -12.27 7.29 -5.45
CA THR A 466 -12.46 8.66 -4.94
C THR A 466 -11.23 9.19 -4.19
N THR A 467 -10.17 8.38 -4.08
CA THR A 467 -8.96 8.68 -3.31
C THR A 467 -7.68 8.51 -4.11
N SER A 468 -6.65 9.30 -3.80
CA SER A 468 -5.30 9.17 -4.33
C SER A 468 -4.41 8.24 -3.49
N CYS A 469 -4.98 7.45 -2.57
CA CYS A 469 -4.23 6.61 -1.63
C CYS A 469 -3.31 5.59 -2.30
N SER A 470 -3.59 5.19 -3.54
CA SER A 470 -2.67 4.34 -4.32
C SER A 470 -1.35 5.04 -4.62
N VAL A 471 -1.36 6.35 -4.88
CA VAL A 471 -0.13 7.15 -5.06
C VAL A 471 0.59 7.29 -3.72
N GLU A 472 -0.15 7.59 -2.64
CA GLU A 472 0.45 7.73 -1.31
C GLU A 472 1.17 6.45 -0.83
N ARG A 473 0.58 5.28 -1.08
CA ARG A 473 1.21 3.98 -0.76
C ARG A 473 2.51 3.80 -1.54
N SER A 474 2.59 4.27 -2.78
CA SER A 474 3.82 4.23 -3.57
C SER A 474 4.95 5.04 -2.92
N PHE A 475 4.66 6.16 -2.25
CA PHE A 475 5.68 6.92 -1.52
C PHE A 475 6.23 6.17 -0.31
N SER A 476 5.48 5.26 0.31
CA SER A 476 6.01 4.39 1.37
C SER A 476 7.09 3.45 0.83
N VAL A 477 6.84 2.88 -0.35
CA VAL A 477 7.83 2.03 -1.05
C VAL A 477 9.04 2.87 -1.48
N TYR A 478 8.80 4.08 -1.98
CA TYR A 478 9.84 5.03 -2.38
C TYR A 478 10.79 5.39 -1.22
N LYS A 479 10.23 5.75 -0.06
CA LYS A 479 10.99 6.06 1.16
C LYS A 479 11.83 4.88 1.64
N THR A 480 11.32 3.65 1.48
CA THR A 480 12.07 2.43 1.83
C THR A 480 13.24 2.20 0.86
N LEU A 481 13.03 2.49 -0.43
CA LEU A 481 14.08 2.40 -1.45
C LEU A 481 15.22 3.40 -1.19
N LEU A 482 14.89 4.63 -0.79
CA LEU A 482 15.84 5.69 -0.42
C LEU A 482 16.17 5.72 1.07
N ASN A 483 16.36 4.54 1.68
CA ASN A 483 16.89 4.48 3.04
C ASN A 483 18.27 5.20 3.12
N PRO A 484 18.75 5.60 4.32
CA PRO A 484 19.98 6.39 4.45
C PRO A 484 21.20 5.84 3.70
N ASN A 485 21.28 4.51 3.55
CA ASN A 485 22.39 3.83 2.86
C ASN A 485 22.20 3.71 1.34
N ARG A 486 21.15 4.31 0.77
CA ARG A 486 20.73 4.19 -0.63
C ARG A 486 20.30 5.55 -1.22
N GLN A 487 20.94 6.64 -0.80
CA GLN A 487 20.60 7.99 -1.28
C GLN A 487 21.43 8.46 -2.48
N SER A 488 22.43 7.68 -2.90
CA SER A 488 23.34 8.03 -3.99
C SER A 488 22.83 7.63 -5.39
N PHE A 489 21.53 7.37 -5.56
CA PHE A 489 21.00 7.04 -6.88
C PHE A 489 20.87 8.29 -7.75
N GLU A 490 21.37 8.19 -8.99
CA GLU A 490 20.88 9.02 -10.08
C GLU A 490 19.39 8.76 -10.28
N PHE A 491 18.61 9.83 -10.44
CA PHE A 491 17.16 9.76 -10.44
C PHE A 491 16.61 8.84 -11.54
N HIS A 492 17.17 8.92 -12.75
CA HIS A 492 16.78 8.04 -13.87
C HIS A 492 16.95 6.54 -13.56
N ASN A 493 18.03 6.17 -12.86
CA ASN A 493 18.25 4.79 -12.44
C ASN A 493 17.30 4.37 -11.33
N MET A 494 17.08 5.26 -10.35
CA MET A 494 16.11 5.04 -9.28
C MET A 494 14.70 4.79 -9.82
N ARG A 495 14.26 5.59 -10.80
CA ARG A 495 12.95 5.44 -11.45
C ARG A 495 12.75 4.02 -11.99
N LYS A 496 13.75 3.46 -12.68
CA LYS A 496 13.68 2.09 -13.23
C LYS A 496 13.53 1.03 -12.15
N VAL A 497 14.38 1.10 -11.11
CA VAL A 497 14.31 0.22 -9.93
C VAL A 497 12.92 0.29 -9.31
N PHE A 498 12.44 1.51 -9.09
CA PHE A 498 11.21 1.80 -8.37
C PHE A 498 9.97 1.33 -9.13
N VAL A 499 9.84 1.67 -10.42
CA VAL A 499 8.73 1.22 -11.27
C VAL A 499 8.70 -0.31 -11.37
N ALA A 500 9.83 -0.95 -11.64
CA ALA A 500 9.90 -2.41 -11.71
C ALA A 500 9.52 -3.07 -10.37
N ARG A 501 9.94 -2.49 -9.24
CA ARG A 501 9.65 -3.01 -7.91
C ARG A 501 8.18 -2.87 -7.55
N CYS A 502 7.61 -1.68 -7.71
CA CYS A 502 6.22 -1.40 -7.32
C CYS A 502 5.21 -2.27 -8.07
N ASN A 503 5.52 -2.64 -9.31
CA ASN A 503 4.63 -3.42 -10.15
C ASN A 503 4.89 -4.93 -10.09
N ALA A 504 5.98 -5.37 -9.44
CA ALA A 504 6.41 -6.77 -9.46
C ALA A 504 5.33 -7.75 -8.98
N GLN A 505 4.59 -7.41 -7.90
CA GLN A 505 3.55 -8.30 -7.39
C GLN A 505 2.31 -8.36 -8.28
N VAL A 506 1.86 -7.21 -8.82
CA VAL A 506 0.71 -7.17 -9.73
C VAL A 506 1.03 -7.94 -11.02
N ILE A 507 2.23 -7.75 -11.57
CA ILE A 507 2.69 -8.47 -12.76
C ILE A 507 2.83 -9.97 -12.48
N PHE A 508 3.33 -10.34 -11.30
CA PHE A 508 3.39 -11.74 -10.91
C PHE A 508 2.00 -12.38 -10.85
N ALA A 509 1.02 -11.70 -10.25
CA ALA A 509 -0.37 -12.18 -10.18
C ALA A 509 -1.00 -12.32 -11.57
N LEU A 510 -0.81 -11.33 -12.46
CA LEU A 510 -1.29 -11.39 -13.84
C LEU A 510 -0.75 -12.60 -14.60
N ARG A 511 0.53 -12.93 -14.40
CA ARG A 511 1.16 -14.10 -15.03
C ARG A 511 0.68 -15.45 -14.49
N GLN A 512 0.10 -15.49 -13.29
CA GLN A 512 -0.48 -16.73 -12.73
C GLN A 512 -1.93 -16.94 -13.17
N ALA A 513 -2.60 -15.87 -13.63
CA ALA A 513 -3.98 -15.88 -14.07
C ALA A 513 -4.13 -16.12 -15.59
N ALA A 514 -3.09 -15.82 -16.36
CA ALA A 514 -2.95 -16.16 -17.77
C ALA A 514 -2.46 -17.61 -17.94
#